data_AF-A0A2P7AUM7-F1
#
_entry.id   AF-A0A2P7AUM7-F1
#
_cell.length_a   1.000
_cell.length_b   1.000
_cell.length_c   1.000
_cell.angle_alpha   90.00
_cell.angle_beta   90.00
_cell.angle_gamma   90.00
#
_symmetry.space_group_name_H-M   'P 1'
#
loop_
_entity.id
_entity.type
_entity.pdbx_description
1 polymer ?
#
loop_
_entity_poly.entity_id
_entity_poly.type
_entity_poly.pdbx_seq_one_letter_code
_entity_poly.pdbx_strand_id
1 'polypeptide(L)'
;MSLWDYDSVAVKHGENVMPKPDISPDHEVIAAHMHAVTAAFQTLVLCLQTNGALEPGQYPAALHSYMELAREKASPMTLAMLDDLRQALLN
;
A
#
# COMPACT_ATOMS: atom_id res chain seq x y z
N MET A 1 -0.98 9.48 -15.05
CA MET A 1 0.43 9.19 -15.37
C MET A 1 0.77 7.93 -14.59
N SER A 2 0.71 6.79 -15.28
CA SER A 2 0.78 5.44 -14.72
C SER A 2 2.23 4.96 -14.71
N LEU A 3 2.65 4.23 -13.68
CA LEU A 3 4.01 3.70 -13.53
C LEU A 3 4.40 2.63 -14.58
N TRP A 4 3.56 2.38 -15.58
CA TRP A 4 3.70 1.34 -16.59
C TRP A 4 4.05 1.86 -18.00
N ASP A 5 4.20 3.17 -18.19
CA ASP A 5 4.51 3.77 -19.50
C ASP A 5 6.03 3.87 -19.78
N TYR A 6 6.84 2.93 -19.28
CA TYR A 6 8.30 2.91 -19.48
C TYR A 6 8.79 1.88 -20.51
N ASP A 7 7.92 1.44 -21.43
CA ASP A 7 8.30 0.60 -22.56
C ASP A 7 8.17 1.38 -23.87
N SER A 8 9.15 2.23 -24.18
CA SER A 8 9.50 2.54 -25.58
C SER A 8 10.78 3.38 -25.68
N VAL A 9 11.96 2.77 -25.48
CA VAL A 9 13.13 3.09 -26.32
C VAL A 9 14.00 1.84 -26.49
N ALA A 10 13.81 1.13 -27.59
CA ALA A 10 14.79 0.16 -28.06
C ALA A 10 16.00 0.91 -28.64
N VAL A 11 17.12 0.96 -27.90
CA VAL A 11 18.42 1.35 -28.46
C VAL A 11 19.36 0.16 -28.38
N LYS A 12 19.74 -0.34 -29.56
CA LYS A 12 20.72 -1.41 -29.76
C LYS A 12 22.13 -0.95 -29.38
N HIS A 13 22.68 -1.41 -28.25
CA HIS A 13 24.11 -1.73 -28.10
C HIS A 13 24.40 -2.33 -26.71
N GLY A 14 24.92 -3.56 -26.69
CA GLY A 14 25.58 -4.17 -25.52
C GLY A 14 24.68 -4.47 -24.33
N GLU A 15 23.92 -5.57 -24.40
CA GLU A 15 23.14 -6.09 -23.26
C GLU A 15 24.06 -6.52 -22.11
N ASN A 16 24.36 -5.60 -21.20
CA ASN A 16 24.46 -5.94 -19.79
C ASN A 16 23.02 -6.01 -19.29
N VAL A 17 22.37 -7.16 -19.48
CA VAL A 17 21.05 -7.44 -18.91
C VAL A 17 21.24 -7.38 -17.41
N MET A 18 20.95 -6.24 -16.79
CA MET A 18 20.80 -6.16 -15.35
C MET A 18 19.78 -7.24 -15.00
N PRO A 19 20.14 -8.29 -14.23
CA PRO A 19 19.18 -9.32 -13.89
C PRO A 19 18.02 -8.62 -13.19
N LYS A 20 16.80 -8.86 -13.68
CA LYS A 20 15.60 -8.53 -12.89
C LYS A 20 15.87 -9.14 -11.51
N PRO A 21 15.86 -8.33 -10.43
CA PRO A 21 16.10 -8.89 -9.12
C PRO A 21 15.08 -10.01 -8.94
N ASP A 22 15.56 -11.24 -8.78
CA ASP A 22 14.72 -12.39 -8.46
C ASP A 22 14.08 -12.06 -7.12
N ILE A 23 12.85 -11.54 -7.17
CA ILE A 23 12.03 -11.32 -6.00
C ILE A 23 11.78 -12.72 -5.47
N SER A 24 12.41 -13.06 -4.35
CA SER A 24 12.23 -14.36 -3.69
C SER A 24 10.73 -14.66 -3.58
N PRO A 25 10.27 -15.91 -3.76
CA PRO A 25 8.87 -16.30 -3.57
C PRO A 25 8.25 -15.77 -2.27
N ASP A 26 9.06 -15.65 -1.21
CA ASP A 26 8.65 -15.09 0.08
C ASP A 26 8.18 -13.62 -0.04
N HIS A 27 8.85 -12.81 -0.86
CA HIS A 27 8.51 -11.42 -1.09
C HIS A 27 7.20 -11.28 -1.88
N GLU A 28 6.93 -12.17 -2.84
CA GLU A 28 5.66 -12.18 -3.59
C GLU A 28 4.49 -12.53 -2.67
N VAL A 29 4.66 -13.51 -1.77
CA VAL A 29 3.64 -13.88 -0.79
C VAL A 29 3.34 -12.72 0.15
N ILE A 30 4.37 -12.02 0.65
CA ILE A 30 4.20 -10.84 1.50
C ILE A 30 3.45 -9.73 0.75
N ALA A 31 3.84 -9.43 -0.50
CA ALA A 31 3.19 -8.41 -1.31
C ALA A 31 1.71 -8.76 -1.59
N ALA A 32 1.42 -10.01 -1.94
CA ALA A 32 0.05 -10.48 -2.17
C ALA A 32 -0.79 -10.40 -0.90
N HIS A 33 -0.24 -10.77 0.25
CA HIS A 33 -0.91 -10.64 1.54
C HIS A 33 -1.22 -9.18 1.86
N MET A 34 -0.26 -8.27 1.70
CA MET A 34 -0.45 -6.84 1.92
C MET A 34 -1.54 -6.26 1.01
N HIS A 35 -1.52 -6.60 -0.28
CA HIS A 35 -2.59 -6.18 -1.20
C HIS A 35 -3.95 -6.72 -0.80
N ALA A 36 -4.06 -7.98 -0.41
CA ALA A 36 -5.33 -8.58 0.02
C ALA A 36 -5.88 -7.89 1.28
N VAL A 37 -5.01 -7.58 2.25
CA VAL A 37 -5.39 -6.88 3.49
C VAL A 37 -5.86 -5.45 3.18
N THR A 38 -5.12 -4.70 2.37
CA THR A 38 -5.50 -3.33 1.96
C THR A 38 -6.85 -3.33 1.23
N ALA A 39 -7.05 -4.23 0.27
CA ALA A 39 -8.31 -4.35 -0.46
C ALA A 39 -9.48 -4.71 0.46
N ALA A 40 -9.27 -5.59 1.44
CA ALA A 40 -10.28 -5.95 2.43
C ALA A 40 -10.69 -4.74 3.29
N PHE A 41 -9.72 -3.95 3.76
CA PHE A 41 -10.01 -2.73 4.53
C PHE A 41 -10.72 -1.66 3.71
N GLN A 42 -10.29 -1.41 2.47
CA GLN A 42 -10.97 -0.48 1.56
C GLN A 42 -12.42 -0.91 1.31
N THR A 43 -12.65 -2.21 1.09
CA THR A 43 -14.00 -2.76 0.91
C THR A 43 -14.86 -2.57 2.16
N LEU A 44 -14.31 -2.83 3.35
CA LEU A 44 -15.01 -2.63 4.61
C LEU A 44 -15.37 -1.15 4.82
N VAL A 45 -14.42 -0.23 4.61
CA VAL A 45 -14.63 1.21 4.72
C VAL A 45 -15.73 1.67 3.75
N LEU A 46 -15.70 1.21 2.51
CA LEU A 46 -16.72 1.51 1.52
C LEU A 46 -18.11 1.02 1.94
N CYS A 47 -18.21 -0.20 2.48
CA CYS A 47 -19.46 -0.75 2.99
C CYS A 47 -20.04 0.12 4.13
N LEU A 48 -19.19 0.55 5.07
CA LEU A 48 -19.58 1.40 6.19
C LEU A 48 -19.94 2.83 5.75
N GLN A 49 -19.31 3.35 4.70
CA GLN A 49 -19.70 4.64 4.12
C GLN A 49 -21.04 4.54 3.39
N THR A 50 -21.23 3.47 2.62
CA THR A 50 -22.46 3.25 1.84
C THR A 50 -23.68 3.07 2.73
N ASN A 51 -23.52 2.46 3.91
CA ASN A 51 -24.62 2.29 4.87
C ASN A 51 -24.76 3.46 5.86
N GLY A 52 -23.93 4.51 5.75
CA GLY A 52 -23.97 5.71 6.59
C GLY A 52 -23.40 5.55 8.00
N ALA A 53 -22.76 4.42 8.33
CA ALA A 53 -22.10 4.20 9.61
C ALA A 53 -20.77 4.94 9.75
N LEU A 54 -20.17 5.37 8.65
CA LEU A 54 -18.88 6.05 8.60
C LEU A 54 -18.92 7.19 7.57
N GLU A 55 -18.51 8.40 7.95
CA GLU A 55 -18.37 9.49 6.99
C GLU A 55 -17.04 9.39 6.21
N PRO A 56 -16.96 9.97 4.99
CA PRO A 56 -15.71 10.09 4.26
C PRO A 56 -14.59 10.72 5.12
N GLY A 57 -13.41 10.09 5.13
CA GLY A 57 -12.24 10.58 5.87
C GLY A 57 -12.21 10.26 7.37
N GLN A 58 -13.29 9.79 7.98
CA GLN A 58 -13.30 9.44 9.42
C GLN A 58 -12.33 8.31 9.75
N TYR A 59 -12.27 7.26 8.93
CA TYR A 59 -11.36 6.13 9.18
C TYR A 59 -9.88 6.52 9.02
N PRO A 60 -9.44 7.20 7.93
CA PRO A 60 -8.08 7.73 7.85
C PRO A 60 -7.66 8.63 9.02
N ALA A 61 -8.57 9.47 9.52
CA ALA A 61 -8.31 10.34 10.68
C ALA A 61 -8.17 9.53 11.98
N ALA A 62 -9.00 8.52 12.19
CA ALA A 62 -8.90 7.61 13.33
C ALA A 62 -7.59 6.80 13.27
N LEU A 63 -7.20 6.34 12.08
CA LEU A 63 -5.94 5.63 11.85
C LEU A 63 -4.72 6.50 12.20
N HIS A 64 -4.72 7.78 11.81
CA HIS A 64 -3.69 8.73 12.22
C HIS A 64 -3.62 8.89 13.74
N SER A 65 -4.77 9.07 14.40
CA SER A 65 -4.84 9.17 15.87
C SER A 65 -4.29 7.92 16.56
N TYR A 66 -4.60 6.73 16.04
CA TYR A 66 -4.03 5.48 16.54
C TYR A 66 -2.51 5.44 16.37
N MET A 67 -1.97 5.86 15.23
CA MET A 67 -0.52 5.89 14.99
C MET A 67 0.19 6.80 15.98
N GLU A 68 -0.39 7.96 16.32
CA GLU A 68 0.17 8.85 17.35
C GLU A 68 0.20 8.18 18.73
N LEU A 69 -0.86 7.45 19.09
CA LEU A 69 -0.92 6.70 20.35
C LEU A 69 0.02 5.49 20.39
N ALA A 70 0.22 4.85 19.23
CA ALA A 70 1.06 3.67 19.08
C ALA A 70 2.54 4.02 18.88
N ARG A 71 2.88 5.30 18.66
CA ARG A 71 4.22 5.77 18.28
C ARG A 71 5.36 5.24 19.15
N GLU A 72 5.13 5.10 20.46
CA GLU A 72 6.16 4.62 21.41
C GLU A 72 6.21 3.09 21.55
N LYS A 73 5.17 2.38 21.10
CA LYS A 73 4.99 0.93 21.31
C LYS A 73 5.08 0.11 20.04
N ALA A 74 4.75 0.72 18.90
CA ALA A 74 4.80 0.08 17.60
C ALA A 74 6.22 0.16 17.02
N SER A 75 6.59 -0.85 16.25
CA SER A 75 7.84 -0.80 15.50
C SER A 75 7.75 0.27 14.39
N PRO A 76 8.88 0.85 13.96
CA PRO A 76 8.89 1.78 12.83
C PRO A 76 8.28 1.20 11.56
N MET A 77 8.50 -0.10 11.31
CA MET A 77 7.93 -0.81 10.17
C MET A 77 6.39 -0.89 10.27
N THR A 78 5.86 -1.19 11.45
CA THR A 78 4.41 -1.18 11.69
C THR A 78 3.81 0.20 11.42
N LEU A 79 4.45 1.27 11.90
CA LEU A 79 3.98 2.64 11.68
C LEU A 79 4.01 3.02 10.19
N ALA A 80 5.05 2.62 9.46
CA ALA A 80 5.13 2.85 8.01
C ALA A 80 4.00 2.13 7.26
N MET A 81 3.73 0.86 7.59
CA MET A 81 2.64 0.10 6.97
C MET A 81 1.25 0.72 7.24
N LEU A 82 1.05 1.26 8.44
CA LEU A 82 -0.19 1.95 8.78
C LEU A 82 -0.31 3.29 8.05
N ASP A 83 0.80 4.00 7.83
CA ASP A 83 0.78 5.21 7.01
C ASP A 83 0.46 4.89 5.55
N ASP A 84 1.06 3.85 4.97
CA ASP A 84 0.77 3.41 3.60
C ASP A 84 -0.72 3.06 3.43
N LEU A 85 -1.31 2.32 4.40
CA LEU A 85 -2.74 2.02 4.42
C LEU A 85 -3.57 3.31 4.51
N ARG A 86 -3.18 4.26 5.37
CA ARG A 86 -3.85 5.55 5.52
C ARG A 86 -3.84 6.34 4.21
N GLN A 87 -2.71 6.37 3.51
CA GLN A 87 -2.57 7.03 2.21
C GLN A 87 -3.45 6.36 1.15
N ALA A 88 -3.48 5.03 1.11
CA ALA A 88 -4.34 4.27 0.20
C ALA A 88 -5.85 4.50 0.42
N LEU A 89 -6.25 5.01 1.58
CA LEU A 89 -7.64 5.34 1.91
C LEU A 89 -7.99 6.82 1.71
N LEU A 90 -6.99 7.68 1.46
CA LEU A 90 -7.17 9.10 1.19
C LEU A 90 -7.16 9.45 -0.30
N ASN A 91 -6.57 8.59 -1.13
CA ASN A 91 -6.53 8.69 -2.59
C ASN A 91 -7.82 8.15 -3.22
#